data_AF-A0AAW5VNW2-F1
#
_entry.id   AF-A0AAW5VNW2-F1
#
_cell.length_a   1.000
_cell.length_b   1.000
_cell.length_c   1.000
_cell.angle_alpha   90.00
_cell.angle_beta   90.00
_cell.angle_gamma   90.00
#
_symmetry.space_group_name_H-M   'P 1'
#
loop_
_entity.id
_entity.type
_entity.pdbx_description
1 polymer ?
#
loop_
_entity_poly.entity_id
_entity_poly.type
_entity_poly.pdbx_seq_one_letter_code
_entity_poly.pdbx_strand_id
1 'polypeptide(L)'
;MKNQIQFLRKNSKYIFLIDGLGAIFSEVLLSLVLPLFVELLGMPIRTLYILALVPLVFAVYSLLCYFLNPSQWKLFLRVIAVANFLYCVLTMVYLVINLEQTTFICEVYFVLEMIVVVSLASWEWKLTKK
;
A
#
# COMPACT_ATOMS: atom_id res chain seq x y z
N MET A 1 -17.04 6.09 -16.00
CA MET A 1 -16.63 5.14 -14.93
C MET A 1 -17.19 3.72 -15.08
N LYS A 2 -18.49 3.48 -15.33
CA LYS A 2 -19.07 2.11 -15.40
C LYS A 2 -18.35 1.19 -16.42
N ASN A 3 -18.04 1.67 -17.62
CA ASN A 3 -17.36 0.87 -18.65
C ASN A 3 -15.92 0.47 -18.27
N GLN A 4 -15.18 1.34 -17.58
CA GLN A 4 -13.82 1.04 -17.12
C GLN A 4 -13.80 -0.02 -16.00
N ILE A 5 -14.74 0.08 -15.05
CA ILE A 5 -14.90 -0.95 -14.00
C ILE A 5 -15.26 -2.31 -14.62
N GLN A 6 -16.09 -2.32 -15.66
CA GLN A 6 -16.46 -3.54 -16.37
C GLN A 6 -15.29 -4.16 -17.16
N PHE A 7 -14.45 -3.31 -17.78
CA PHE A 7 -13.21 -3.74 -18.42
C PHE A 7 -12.22 -4.36 -17.43
N LEU A 8 -12.00 -3.71 -16.28
CA LEU A 8 -11.11 -4.22 -15.22
C LEU A 8 -11.64 -5.52 -14.60
N ARG A 9 -12.97 -5.67 -14.49
CA ARG A 9 -13.57 -6.94 -14.03
C ARG A 9 -13.37 -8.08 -15.03
N LYS A 10 -13.33 -7.77 -16.33
CA LYS A 10 -13.05 -8.74 -17.40
C LYS A 10 -11.55 -9.05 -17.51
N ASN A 11 -10.69 -8.11 -17.11
CA ASN A 11 -9.23 -8.22 -17.13
C ASN A 11 -8.62 -7.92 -15.75
N SER A 12 -9.00 -8.73 -14.75
CA SER A 12 -8.62 -8.51 -13.35
C SER A 12 -7.11 -8.47 -13.10
N LYS A 13 -6.31 -9.11 -13.97
CA LYS A 13 -4.85 -9.02 -13.94
C LYS A 13 -4.35 -7.57 -13.86
N TYR A 14 -4.93 -6.63 -14.61
CA TYR A 14 -4.45 -5.24 -14.60
C TYR A 14 -4.72 -4.52 -13.27
N ILE A 15 -5.66 -5.00 -12.45
CA ILE A 15 -5.85 -4.48 -11.10
C ILE A 15 -4.61 -4.80 -10.26
N PHE A 16 -4.13 -6.05 -10.30
CA PHE A 16 -2.92 -6.45 -9.60
C PHE A 16 -1.65 -5.78 -10.13
N LEU A 17 -1.60 -5.45 -11.42
CA LEU A 17 -0.48 -4.68 -11.97
C LEU A 17 -0.44 -3.26 -11.38
N ILE A 18 -1.59 -2.58 -11.32
CA ILE A 18 -1.67 -1.23 -10.76
C ILE A 18 -1.36 -1.24 -9.27
N ASP A 19 -1.92 -2.20 -8.52
CA ASP A 19 -1.63 -2.36 -7.09
C ASP A 19 -0.14 -2.67 -6.84
N GLY A 20 0.43 -3.61 -7.60
CA GLY A 20 1.86 -3.95 -7.50
C GLY A 20 2.78 -2.76 -7.80
N LEU A 21 2.47 -1.95 -8.81
CA LEU A 21 3.22 -0.73 -9.10
C LEU A 21 3.08 0.32 -7.98
N GLY A 22 1.89 0.46 -7.40
CA GLY A 22 1.66 1.32 -6.25
C GLY A 22 2.48 0.87 -5.02
N ALA A 23 2.51 -0.44 -4.77
CA ALA A 23 3.30 -1.01 -3.68
C ALA A 23 4.82 -0.82 -3.88
N ILE A 24 5.33 -0.97 -5.11
CA ILE A 24 6.74 -0.63 -5.43
C ILE A 24 7.01 0.84 -5.15
N PHE A 25 6.10 1.73 -5.54
CA PHE A 25 6.25 3.15 -5.28
C PHE A 25 6.32 3.45 -3.78
N SER A 26 5.43 2.88 -2.97
CA SER A 26 5.50 2.98 -1.50
C SER A 26 6.79 2.41 -0.93
N GLU A 27 7.24 1.25 -1.41
CA GLU A 27 8.50 0.62 -0.99
C GLU A 27 9.69 1.55 -1.28
N VAL A 28 9.81 2.07 -2.50
CA VAL A 28 10.88 3.00 -2.90
C VAL A 28 10.87 4.26 -2.05
N LEU A 29 9.70 4.81 -1.74
CA LEU A 29 9.61 5.98 -0.87
C LEU A 29 10.12 5.66 0.54
N LEU A 30 9.71 4.55 1.13
CA LEU A 30 10.07 4.18 2.50
C LEU A 30 11.52 3.68 2.63
N SER A 31 12.05 2.98 1.62
CA SER A 31 13.37 2.33 1.68
C SER A 31 14.49 3.19 1.09
N LEU A 32 14.21 4.06 0.13
CA LEU A 32 15.22 4.87 -0.55
C LEU A 32 15.05 6.37 -0.32
N VAL A 33 13.84 6.90 -0.43
CA VAL A 33 13.63 8.37 -0.43
C VAL A 33 13.59 8.94 0.98
N LEU A 34 12.63 8.55 1.82
CA LEU A 34 12.46 9.10 3.18
C LEU A 34 13.70 8.90 4.06
N PRO A 35 14.45 7.78 3.99
CA PRO A 35 15.69 7.61 4.75
C PRO A 35 16.74 8.70 4.49
N LEU A 36 16.78 9.30 3.30
CA LEU A 36 17.69 10.41 2.96
C LEU A 36 17.30 11.73 3.64
N PHE A 37 16.07 11.84 4.13
CA PHE A 37 15.52 13.03 4.77
C PHE A 37 15.22 12.81 6.26
N VAL A 38 15.82 11.79 6.90
CA VAL A 38 15.57 11.47 8.33
C VAL A 38 15.86 12.66 9.25
N GLU A 39 16.89 13.46 8.98
CA GLU A 39 17.18 14.67 9.77
C GLU A 39 16.07 15.72 9.69
N LEU A 40 15.33 15.78 8.57
CA LEU A 40 14.20 16.69 8.37
C LEU A 40 12.88 16.10 8.87
N LEU A 41 12.71 14.79 8.76
CA LEU A 41 11.46 14.09 9.05
C LEU A 41 11.36 13.62 10.50
N GLY A 42 12.48 13.34 11.15
CA GLY A 42 12.57 12.88 12.53
C GLY A 42 12.12 11.43 12.76
N MET A 43 11.57 10.74 11.75
CA MET A 43 11.19 9.33 11.89
C MET A 43 12.44 8.44 11.95
N PRO A 44 12.55 7.53 12.94
CA PRO A 44 13.68 6.61 13.02
C PRO A 44 13.81 5.77 11.75
N ILE A 45 15.03 5.69 11.20
CA ILE A 45 15.31 4.96 9.96
C ILE A 45 14.90 3.48 10.05
N ARG A 46 15.01 2.87 11.24
CA ARG A 46 14.55 1.49 11.48
C ARG A 46 13.05 1.35 11.27
N THR A 47 12.24 2.32 11.70
CA THR A 47 10.79 2.34 11.49
C THR A 47 10.48 2.38 9.99
N LEU A 48 11.15 3.25 9.23
CA LEU A 48 10.97 3.35 7.78
C LEU A 48 11.24 2.00 7.09
N TYR A 49 12.34 1.33 7.44
CA TYR A 49 12.66 0.02 6.87
C TYR A 49 11.70 -1.08 7.29
N ILE A 50 11.23 -1.09 8.54
CA ILE A 50 10.21 -2.05 8.99
C ILE A 50 8.91 -1.85 8.19
N LEU A 51 8.48 -0.60 8.01
CA LEU A 51 7.29 -0.28 7.23
C LEU A 51 7.48 -0.65 5.75
N ALA A 52 8.69 -0.48 5.18
CA ALA A 52 9.01 -0.81 3.78
C ALA A 52 8.92 -2.32 3.45
N LEU A 53 9.10 -3.20 4.44
CA LEU A 53 8.99 -4.65 4.23
C LEU A 53 7.60 -5.06 3.76
N VAL A 54 6.56 -4.37 4.24
CA VAL A 54 5.16 -4.70 3.92
C VAL A 54 4.82 -4.42 2.45
N PRO A 55 5.01 -3.20 1.90
CA PRO A 55 4.78 -2.93 0.48
C PRO A 55 5.73 -3.72 -0.43
N LEU A 56 6.94 -4.09 0.02
CA LEU A 56 7.79 -5.02 -0.73
C LEU A 56 7.13 -6.38 -0.94
N VAL A 57 6.58 -6.97 0.13
CA VAL A 57 5.87 -8.25 0.06
C VAL A 57 4.61 -8.12 -0.80
N PHE A 58 3.87 -7.01 -0.67
CA PHE A 58 2.66 -6.76 -1.48
C PHE A 58 2.98 -6.59 -2.96
N ALA A 59 4.05 -5.88 -3.30
CA ALA A 59 4.51 -5.73 -4.67
C ALA A 59 4.78 -7.09 -5.31
N VAL A 60 5.53 -7.96 -4.64
CA VAL A 60 5.81 -9.32 -5.12
C VAL A 60 4.51 -10.13 -5.27
N TYR A 61 3.67 -10.13 -4.24
CA TYR A 61 2.41 -10.87 -4.26
C TYR A 61 1.47 -10.44 -5.38
N SER A 62 1.29 -9.13 -5.58
CA SER A 62 0.43 -8.56 -6.61
C SER A 62 0.99 -8.79 -8.01
N LEU A 63 2.31 -8.63 -8.22
CA LEU A 63 2.92 -8.96 -9.51
C LEU A 63 2.82 -10.46 -9.84
N LEU A 64 2.98 -11.35 -8.85
CA LEU A 64 2.75 -12.78 -9.07
C LEU A 64 1.31 -13.05 -9.49
N CYS A 65 0.32 -12.42 -8.84
CA CYS A 65 -1.09 -12.53 -9.25
C CYS A 65 -1.33 -11.99 -10.67
N TYR A 66 -0.62 -10.93 -11.08
CA TYR A 66 -0.68 -10.42 -12.45
C TYR A 66 -0.20 -11.44 -13.49
N PHE A 67 0.97 -12.06 -13.26
CA PHE A 67 1.56 -13.03 -14.20
C PHE A 67 0.82 -14.38 -14.20
N LEU A 68 0.43 -14.87 -13.04
CA LEU A 68 -0.27 -16.16 -12.91
C LEU A 68 -1.74 -16.08 -13.31
N ASN A 69 -2.35 -14.88 -13.28
CA ASN A 69 -3.73 -14.62 -13.64
C ASN A 69 -4.72 -15.64 -13.02
N PRO A 70 -4.76 -15.76 -11.69
CA PRO A 70 -5.52 -16.81 -11.02
C PRO A 70 -7.02 -16.69 -11.29
N SER A 71 -7.69 -17.83 -11.51
CA SER A 71 -9.15 -17.89 -11.71
C SER A 71 -9.92 -17.32 -10.51
N GLN A 72 -9.39 -17.49 -9.30
CA GLN A 72 -9.96 -16.99 -8.04
C GLN A 72 -9.51 -15.56 -7.68
N TRP A 73 -9.22 -14.70 -8.66
CA TRP A 73 -8.69 -13.35 -8.45
C TRP A 73 -9.38 -12.52 -7.36
N LYS A 74 -10.70 -12.69 -7.14
CA LYS A 74 -11.44 -12.00 -6.08
C LYS A 74 -10.93 -12.35 -4.68
N LEU A 75 -10.52 -13.60 -4.44
CA LEU A 75 -9.95 -14.02 -3.15
C LEU A 75 -8.61 -13.34 -2.92
N PHE A 76 -7.71 -13.40 -3.92
CA PHE A 76 -6.39 -12.76 -3.86
C PHE A 76 -6.50 -11.25 -3.62
N LEU A 77 -7.45 -10.58 -4.30
CA LEU A 77 -7.68 -9.14 -4.13
C LEU A 77 -8.27 -8.80 -2.75
N ARG A 78 -9.08 -9.69 -2.14
CA ARG A 78 -9.55 -9.50 -0.75
C ARG A 78 -8.40 -9.59 0.25
N VAL A 79 -7.47 -10.52 0.04
CA VAL A 79 -6.29 -10.67 0.89
C VAL A 79 -5.46 -9.38 0.85
N ILE A 80 -5.21 -8.82 -0.34
CA ILE A 80 -4.50 -7.54 -0.51
C ILE A 80 -5.24 -6.41 0.23
N ALA A 81 -6.55 -6.27 0.01
CA ALA A 81 -7.32 -5.21 0.66
C ALA A 81 -7.24 -5.29 2.20
N VAL A 82 -7.39 -6.49 2.78
CA VAL A 82 -7.26 -6.69 4.23
C VAL A 82 -5.84 -6.37 4.71
N ALA A 83 -4.83 -6.81 3.97
CA ALA A 83 -3.45 -6.57 4.32
C ALA A 83 -3.09 -5.07 4.25
N ASN A 84 -3.61 -4.32 3.27
CA ASN A 84 -3.49 -2.87 3.18
C ASN A 84 -4.17 -2.14 4.36
N PHE A 85 -5.32 -2.61 4.84
CA PHE A 85 -5.92 -2.08 6.06
C PHE A 85 -5.05 -2.33 7.30
N LEU A 86 -4.50 -3.53 7.43
CA LEU A 86 -3.59 -3.87 8.53
C LEU A 86 -2.29 -3.06 8.47
N TYR A 87 -1.76 -2.82 7.26
CA TYR A 87 -0.61 -1.94 7.04
C TYR A 87 -0.90 -0.53 7.53
N CYS A 88 -2.04 0.07 7.19
CA CYS A 88 -2.38 1.40 7.71
C CYS A 88 -2.50 1.44 9.24
N VAL A 89 -3.02 0.37 9.87
CA VAL A 89 -3.01 0.26 11.34
C VAL A 89 -1.58 0.20 11.88
N LEU A 90 -0.71 -0.59 11.25
CA LEU A 90 0.70 -0.69 11.63
C LEU A 90 1.41 0.66 11.50
N THR A 91 1.24 1.35 10.38
CA THR A 91 1.78 2.70 10.13
C THR A 91 1.29 3.69 11.17
N MET A 92 -0.01 3.66 11.51
CA MET A 92 -0.58 4.52 12.55
C MET A 92 0.04 4.25 13.92
N VAL A 93 0.25 2.98 14.30
CA VAL A 93 0.93 2.61 15.54
C VAL A 93 2.35 3.16 15.56
N TYR A 94 3.12 2.96 14.48
CA TYR A 94 4.49 3.47 14.38
C TYR A 94 4.57 4.99 14.37
N LEU A 95 3.57 5.68 13.82
CA LEU A 95 3.49 7.13 13.87
C LEU A 95 3.24 7.59 15.31
N VAL A 96 2.23 7.02 16.00
CA VAL A 96 1.88 7.38 17.38
C VAL A 96 3.04 7.20 18.36
N ILE A 97 3.77 6.08 18.28
CA ILE A 97 4.91 5.84 19.19
C ILE A 97 6.11 6.76 18.93
N ASN A 98 6.19 7.40 17.76
CA ASN A 98 7.29 8.28 17.37
C ASN A 98 6.87 9.76 17.28
N LEU A 99 5.65 10.13 17.71
CA LEU A 99 5.13 11.51 17.60
C LEU A 99 6.03 12.57 18.23
N GLU A 100 6.73 12.24 19.32
CA GLU A 100 7.65 13.19 19.97
C GLU A 100 8.91 13.48 19.15
N GLN A 101 9.28 12.59 18.22
CA GLN A 101 10.48 12.69 17.40
C GLN A 101 10.17 13.13 15.97
N THR A 102 8.98 12.81 15.45
CA THR A 102 8.59 13.13 14.07
C THR A 102 8.24 14.60 13.89
N THR A 103 8.50 15.12 12.70
CA THR A 103 8.05 16.46 12.32
C THR A 103 6.64 16.44 11.75
N PHE A 104 5.95 17.58 11.80
CA PHE A 104 4.63 17.75 11.19
C PHE A 104 4.60 17.37 9.69
N ILE A 105 5.69 17.63 8.96
CA ILE A 105 5.81 17.25 7.55
C ILE A 105 5.79 15.72 7.39
N CYS A 106 6.50 15.01 8.27
CA CYS A 106 6.52 13.55 8.29
C CYS A 106 5.13 12.98 8.60
N GLU A 107 4.44 13.54 9.59
CA GLU A 107 3.08 13.14 9.96
C GLU A 107 2.09 13.31 8.80
N VAL A 108 2.11 14.48 8.15
CA VAL A 108 1.26 14.75 6.97
C VAL A 108 1.54 13.76 5.85
N TYR A 109 2.81 13.43 5.58
CA TYR A 109 3.16 12.43 4.58
C TYR A 109 2.50 11.08 4.87
N PHE A 110 2.65 10.54 6.09
CA PHE A 110 2.09 9.24 6.46
C PHE A 110 0.56 9.25 6.48
N VAL A 111 -0.07 10.35 6.90
CA VAL A 111 -1.52 10.50 6.85
C VAL A 111 -2.02 10.48 5.40
N LEU A 112 -1.36 11.17 4.48
CA LEU A 112 -1.70 11.15 3.06
C LEU A 112 -1.51 9.76 2.44
N GLU A 113 -0.41 9.08 2.77
CA GLU A 113 -0.18 7.69 2.35
C GLU A 113 -1.32 6.78 2.83
N MET A 114 -1.68 6.83 4.11
CA MET A 114 -2.78 6.03 4.67
C MET A 114 -4.12 6.32 3.98
N ILE A 115 -4.43 7.58 3.66
CA ILE A 115 -5.67 7.95 2.94
C ILE A 115 -5.69 7.30 1.55
N VAL A 116 -4.58 7.35 0.82
CA VAL A 116 -4.45 6.72 -0.50
C VAL A 116 -4.65 5.21 -0.41
N VAL A 117 -3.93 4.56 0.52
CA VAL A 117 -3.96 3.09 0.70
C VAL A 117 -5.34 2.62 1.17
N VAL A 118 -5.97 3.30 2.14
CA VAL A 118 -7.34 2.98 2.61
C VAL A 118 -8.37 3.15 1.49
N SER A 119 -8.23 4.20 0.67
CA SER A 119 -9.14 4.45 -0.46
C SER A 119 -9.04 3.34 -1.50
N LEU A 120 -7.81 2.91 -1.83
CA LEU A 120 -7.54 1.80 -2.74
C LEU A 120 -8.10 0.49 -2.18
N ALA A 121 -7.75 0.13 -0.94
CA ALA A 121 -8.22 -1.09 -0.28
C ALA A 121 -9.75 -1.16 -0.19
N SER A 122 -10.40 -0.02 0.09
CA SER A 122 -11.86 0.09 0.11
C SER A 122 -12.48 -0.15 -1.28
N TRP A 123 -11.83 0.34 -2.34
CA TRP A 123 -12.27 0.14 -3.72
C TRP A 123 -12.10 -1.32 -4.15
N GLU A 124 -10.95 -1.92 -3.86
CA GLU A 124 -10.65 -3.34 -4.10
C GLU A 124 -11.66 -4.25 -3.39
N TRP A 125 -11.90 -4.01 -2.09
CA TRP A 125 -12.87 -4.76 -1.31
C TRP A 125 -14.27 -4.71 -1.94
N LYS A 126 -14.71 -3.53 -2.39
CA LYS A 126 -16.00 -3.35 -3.08
C LYS A 126 -16.05 -4.09 -4.42
N LEU A 127 -14.95 -4.15 -5.18
CA LEU A 127 -14.87 -4.90 -6.44
C LEU A 127 -15.10 -6.41 -6.22
N THR A 128 -14.63 -6.95 -5.11
CA THR A 128 -14.74 -8.40 -4.83
C THR A 128 -16.12 -8.83 -4.30
N LYS A 129 -16.94 -7.90 -3.80
CA LYS A 129 -18.30 -8.18 -3.31
C LYS A 129 -19.37 -8.16 -4.42
N LYS A 130 -19.05 -7.62 -5.59
CA LYS A 130 -19.90 -7.59 -6.80
C LYS A 130 -19.54 -8.70 -7.80
#